data_AF-A0A1G3L396-F1
#
_entry.id   AF-A0A1G3L396-F1
#
_cell.length_a   1.000
_cell.length_b   1.000
_cell.length_c   1.000
_cell.angle_alpha   90.00
_cell.angle_beta   90.00
_cell.angle_gamma   90.00
#
_symmetry.space_group_name_H-M   'P 1'
#
loop_
_entity.id
_entity.type
_entity.pdbx_description
1 polymer ?
#
loop_
_entity_poly.entity_id
_entity_poly.type
_entity_poly.pdbx_seq_one_letter_code
_entity_poly.pdbx_strand_id
1 'polypeptide(L)'
;MRKIIVVFFLILFFLQCRKNNSEFTDKNLEDSTNEEQKLTIDFEEMKRIIDSSKEIDVEVFFAISVYHKYTISEFENEVNVLSEEEQKKFYEKKKIEFFDSIKYTEEQYNDFMLKNINSMQDYLNLHPDIASYLVSSN
;
A
#
# COMPACT_ATOMS: atom_id res chain seq x y z
N MET A 1 1.51 -18.30 -39.03
CA MET A 1 1.15 -17.55 -37.80
C MET A 1 2.16 -16.44 -37.53
N ARG A 2 2.12 -15.33 -38.28
CA ARG A 2 3.05 -14.19 -38.13
C ARG A 2 2.37 -12.82 -38.26
N LYS A 3 1.03 -12.75 -38.13
CA LYS A 3 0.26 -11.51 -38.31
C LYS A 3 -0.47 -11.02 -37.06
N ILE A 4 -0.41 -11.76 -35.94
CA ILE A 4 -1.10 -11.39 -34.69
C ILE A 4 -0.23 -10.46 -33.80
N ILE A 5 1.09 -10.45 -33.99
CA ILE A 5 2.02 -9.65 -33.17
C ILE A 5 1.94 -8.15 -33.47
N VAL A 6 1.43 -7.75 -34.64
CA VAL A 6 1.39 -6.33 -35.06
C VAL A 6 0.25 -5.54 -34.40
N VAL A 7 -0.81 -6.21 -33.92
CA VAL A 7 -1.97 -5.51 -33.33
C VAL A 7 -1.69 -5.06 -31.89
N PHE A 8 -0.81 -5.75 -31.16
CA PHE A 8 -0.47 -5.35 -29.77
C PHE A 8 0.41 -4.10 -29.70
N PHE A 9 1.18 -3.80 -30.75
CA PHE A 9 2.02 -2.60 -30.82
C PHE A 9 1.26 -1.32 -31.18
N LEU A 10 0.03 -1.42 -31.70
CA LEU A 10 -0.79 -0.26 -32.09
C LEU A 10 -1.56 0.39 -30.93
N ILE A 11 -1.76 -0.32 -29.82
CA ILE A 11 -2.49 0.21 -28.65
C ILE A 11 -1.61 1.14 -27.80
N LEU A 12 -0.27 0.97 -27.86
CA LEU A 12 0.68 1.78 -27.08
C LEU A 12 0.92 3.19 -27.64
N PHE A 13 0.41 3.51 -28.83
CA PHE A 13 0.60 4.84 -29.45
C PHE A 13 -0.48 5.88 -29.10
N PHE A 14 -1.61 5.48 -28.51
CA PHE A 14 -2.72 6.40 -28.19
C PHE A 14 -2.64 7.04 -26.79
N LEU A 15 -1.61 6.74 -26.00
CA LEU A 15 -1.41 7.35 -24.68
C LEU A 15 -0.38 8.50 -24.68
N GLN A 16 0.05 8.97 -25.86
CA GLN A 16 0.80 10.23 -25.96
C GLN A 16 -0.12 11.43 -25.69
N CYS A 17 0.00 11.95 -24.47
CA CYS A 17 -0.08 13.36 -24.07
C CYS A 17 -1.13 14.25 -24.77
N ARG A 18 -2.31 14.38 -24.15
CA ARG A 18 -3.20 15.52 -24.38
C ARG A 18 -2.85 16.67 -23.43
N LYS A 19 -1.92 17.52 -23.85
CA LYS A 19 -1.63 18.82 -23.22
C LYS A 19 -2.72 19.80 -23.58
N ASN A 20 -3.63 20.10 -22.65
CA ASN A 20 -4.54 21.24 -22.77
C ASN A 20 -3.98 22.39 -21.92
N ASN A 21 -3.52 23.44 -22.60
CA ASN A 21 -3.34 24.76 -22.00
C ASN A 21 -4.73 25.37 -21.77
N SER A 22 -5.08 25.66 -20.52
CA SER A 22 -6.00 26.74 -20.21
C SER A 22 -5.27 27.73 -19.31
N GLU A 23 -4.97 28.91 -19.86
CA GLU A 23 -4.74 30.10 -19.05
C GLU A 23 -5.89 30.25 -18.06
N PHE A 24 -5.59 30.28 -16.76
CA PHE A 24 -6.47 30.91 -15.80
C PHE A 24 -5.65 31.81 -14.88
N THR A 25 -6.22 32.98 -14.70
CA THR A 25 -5.62 34.24 -14.31
C THR A 25 -5.11 34.25 -12.88
N ASP A 26 -3.94 34.86 -12.72
CA ASP A 26 -3.34 35.29 -11.46
C ASP A 26 -4.29 36.24 -10.70
N LYS A 27 -4.81 35.78 -9.56
CA LYS A 27 -5.39 36.63 -8.51
C LYS A 27 -5.11 36.02 -7.14
N ASN A 28 -4.10 36.60 -6.48
CA ASN A 28 -3.94 36.74 -5.04
C ASN A 28 -5.00 36.04 -4.18
N LEU A 29 -4.62 34.93 -3.56
CA LEU A 29 -5.20 34.45 -2.31
C LEU A 29 -4.06 33.91 -1.47
N GLU A 30 -3.58 34.81 -0.61
CA GLU A 30 -3.10 34.58 0.74
C GLU A 30 -2.22 33.33 0.96
N ASP A 31 -0.97 33.65 1.26
CA ASP A 31 0.00 32.92 2.07
C ASP A 31 -0.69 32.24 3.27
N SER A 32 -1.31 31.10 3.00
CA SER A 32 -1.51 30.06 3.97
C SER A 32 -0.30 29.16 3.79
N THR A 33 0.65 29.32 4.70
CA THR A 33 1.65 28.32 5.01
C THR A 33 0.86 27.07 5.40
N ASN A 34 0.43 26.29 4.41
CA ASN A 34 -0.05 24.95 4.58
C ASN A 34 1.20 24.18 4.99
N GLU A 35 1.43 24.13 6.31
CA GLU A 35 2.13 23.02 6.91
C GLU A 35 1.46 21.77 6.34
N GLU A 36 2.10 21.14 5.35
CA GLU A 36 1.84 19.77 5.00
C GLU A 36 1.99 19.00 6.30
N GLN A 37 0.88 18.77 7.00
CA GLN A 37 0.83 17.81 8.08
C GLN A 37 1.27 16.50 7.44
N LYS A 38 2.54 16.17 7.63
CA LYS A 38 3.09 14.88 7.28
C LYS A 38 2.31 13.87 8.10
N LEU A 39 1.23 13.34 7.53
CA LEU A 39 0.41 12.32 8.15
C LEU A 39 1.35 11.16 8.46
N THR A 40 1.72 11.06 9.73
CA THR A 40 2.74 10.14 10.19
C THR A 40 1.97 8.97 10.79
N ILE A 41 2.11 7.81 10.16
CA ILE A 41 1.55 6.57 10.67
C ILE A 41 2.15 6.29 12.06
N ASP A 42 1.29 6.08 13.05
CA ASP A 42 1.69 5.62 14.38
C ASP A 42 1.67 4.09 14.42
N PHE A 43 2.86 3.47 14.35
CA PHE A 43 2.99 2.02 14.32
C PHE A 43 2.65 1.34 15.66
N GLU A 44 2.85 2.04 16.79
CA GLU A 44 2.44 1.54 18.11
C GLU A 44 0.92 1.50 18.22
N GLU A 45 0.24 2.50 17.65
CA GLU A 45 -1.21 2.51 17.54
C GLU A 45 -1.71 1.35 16.68
N MET A 46 -1.11 1.11 15.50
CA MET A 46 -1.48 -0.03 14.65
C MET A 46 -1.36 -1.35 15.41
N LYS A 47 -0.26 -1.54 16.14
CA LYS A 47 -0.07 -2.72 16.99
C LYS A 47 -1.14 -2.83 18.07
N ARG A 48 -1.49 -1.72 18.74
CA ARG A 48 -2.53 -1.67 19.77
C ARG A 48 -3.91 -2.03 19.22
N ILE A 49 -4.26 -1.56 18.03
CA ILE A 49 -5.51 -1.94 17.33
C ILE A 49 -5.56 -3.45 17.13
N ILE A 50 -4.47 -4.05 16.63
CA ILE A 50 -4.38 -5.50 16.42
C ILE A 50 -4.57 -6.24 17.74
N ASP A 51 -3.82 -5.88 18.79
CA ASP A 51 -3.82 -6.60 20.07
C ASP A 51 -5.16 -6.50 20.82
N SER A 52 -5.83 -5.34 20.74
CA SER A 52 -7.07 -5.07 21.49
C SER A 52 -8.35 -5.53 20.77
N SER A 53 -8.26 -5.77 19.47
CA SER A 53 -9.40 -6.18 18.65
C SER A 53 -9.93 -7.57 19.01
N LYS A 54 -11.22 -7.79 18.78
CA LYS A 54 -11.87 -9.10 19.01
C LYS A 54 -11.89 -9.98 17.76
N GLU A 55 -12.07 -9.35 16.61
CA GLU A 55 -12.13 -9.95 15.28
C GLU A 55 -11.46 -9.03 14.26
N ILE A 56 -11.20 -9.54 13.06
CA ILE A 56 -10.71 -8.70 11.96
C ILE A 56 -11.90 -7.93 11.38
N ASP A 57 -11.86 -6.62 11.51
CA ASP A 57 -12.65 -5.68 10.74
C ASP A 57 -11.73 -4.90 9.77
N VAL A 58 -12.26 -3.88 9.10
CA VAL A 58 -11.50 -3.12 8.10
C VAL A 58 -10.35 -2.34 8.73
N GLU A 59 -10.54 -1.78 9.93
CA GLU A 59 -9.51 -1.04 10.64
C GLU A 59 -8.38 -1.98 11.08
N VAL A 60 -8.74 -3.13 11.65
CA VAL A 60 -7.78 -4.18 12.03
C VAL A 60 -7.04 -4.72 10.81
N PHE A 61 -7.73 -4.96 9.70
CA PHE A 61 -7.10 -5.40 8.46
C PHE A 61 -5.99 -4.44 8.03
N PHE A 62 -6.28 -3.15 7.95
CA PHE A 62 -5.28 -2.17 7.55
C PHE A 62 -4.19 -1.95 8.60
N ALA A 63 -4.51 -2.04 9.88
CA ALA A 63 -3.49 -2.03 10.93
C ALA A 63 -2.50 -3.19 10.75
N ILE A 64 -2.97 -4.39 10.44
CA ILE A 64 -2.11 -5.54 10.10
C ILE A 64 -1.26 -5.23 8.86
N SER A 65 -1.87 -4.73 7.77
CA SER A 65 -1.14 -4.44 6.53
C SER A 65 -0.02 -3.41 6.73
N VAL A 66 -0.33 -2.34 7.45
CA VAL A 66 0.61 -1.25 7.77
C VAL A 66 1.73 -1.76 8.66
N TYR A 67 1.39 -2.47 9.73
CA TYR A 67 2.38 -2.98 10.68
C TYR A 67 3.29 -4.05 10.06
N HIS A 68 2.74 -4.89 9.18
CA HIS A 68 3.52 -5.85 8.39
C HIS A 68 4.53 -5.15 7.47
N LYS A 69 4.09 -4.13 6.73
CA LYS A 69 4.98 -3.36 5.85
C LYS A 69 6.10 -2.67 6.65
N TYR A 70 5.75 -2.09 7.79
CA TYR A 70 6.73 -1.49 8.71
C TYR A 70 7.77 -2.53 9.15
N THR A 71 7.32 -3.68 9.63
CA THR A 71 8.21 -4.77 10.09
C THR A 71 9.13 -5.26 8.98
N ILE A 72 8.62 -5.38 7.75
CA ILE A 72 9.43 -5.80 6.60
C ILE A 72 10.48 -4.74 6.22
N SER A 73 10.15 -3.46 6.36
CA SER A 73 11.05 -2.36 5.93
C SER A 73 12.39 -2.36 6.66
N GLU A 74 12.43 -2.88 7.88
CA GLU A 74 13.66 -2.99 8.68
C GLU A 74 14.72 -3.90 8.01
N PHE A 75 14.31 -4.76 7.07
CA PHE A 75 15.20 -5.74 6.43
C PHE A 75 15.66 -5.35 5.02
N GLU A 76 15.31 -4.17 4.49
CA GLU A 76 15.62 -3.79 3.10
C GLU A 76 17.10 -3.91 2.74
N ASN A 77 17.98 -3.45 3.62
CA ASN A 77 19.42 -3.53 3.40
C ASN A 77 19.92 -4.99 3.35
N GLU A 78 19.31 -5.88 4.15
CA GLU A 78 19.65 -7.30 4.17
C GLU A 78 19.16 -8.01 2.90
N VAL A 79 17.99 -7.62 2.40
CA VAL A 79 17.37 -8.26 1.24
C VAL A 79 17.99 -7.79 -0.08
N ASN A 80 18.41 -6.53 -0.16
CA ASN A 80 18.97 -5.94 -1.39
C ASN A 80 20.26 -6.60 -1.88
N VAL A 81 20.95 -7.37 -1.04
CA VAL A 81 22.17 -8.12 -1.41
C VAL A 81 21.90 -9.57 -1.81
N LEU A 82 20.65 -10.04 -1.71
CA LEU A 82 20.23 -11.40 -2.04
C LEU A 82 19.76 -11.52 -3.50
N SER A 83 19.84 -12.72 -4.08
CA SER A 83 19.22 -13.01 -5.37
C SER A 83 17.69 -13.02 -5.27
N GLU A 84 16.97 -12.78 -6.38
CA GLU A 84 15.49 -12.73 -6.38
C GLU A 84 14.83 -13.96 -5.74
N GLU A 85 15.37 -15.16 -5.96
CA GLU A 85 14.85 -16.40 -5.37
C GLU A 85 15.03 -16.41 -3.84
N GLU A 86 16.18 -15.91 -3.36
CA GLU A 86 16.48 -15.79 -1.94
C GLU A 86 15.65 -14.69 -1.28
N GLN A 87 15.45 -13.56 -1.95
CA GLN A 87 14.56 -12.49 -1.48
C GLN A 87 13.14 -13.03 -1.27
N LYS A 88 12.62 -13.80 -2.23
CA LYS A 88 11.29 -14.42 -2.11
C LYS A 88 11.20 -15.36 -0.91
N LYS A 89 12.21 -16.22 -0.69
CA LYS A 89 12.26 -17.12 0.46
C LYS A 89 12.36 -16.36 1.78
N PHE A 90 13.14 -15.27 1.80
CA PHE A 90 13.28 -14.41 2.96
C PHE A 90 11.95 -13.75 3.33
N TYR A 91 11.28 -13.10 2.38
CA TYR A 91 9.99 -12.46 2.64
C TYR A 91 8.91 -13.45 3.05
N GLU A 92 8.88 -14.65 2.46
CA GLU A 92 7.94 -15.70 2.91
C GLU A 92 8.20 -16.11 4.36
N LYS A 93 9.47 -16.29 4.73
CA LYS A 93 9.85 -16.58 6.11
C LYS A 93 9.45 -15.45 7.06
N LYS A 94 9.68 -14.19 6.68
CA LYS A 94 9.32 -13.02 7.48
C LYS A 94 7.82 -12.83 7.63
N LYS A 95 7.03 -13.11 6.60
CA LYS A 95 5.58 -13.11 6.66
C LYS A 95 5.06 -14.15 7.65
N ILE A 96 5.61 -15.36 7.63
CA ILE A 96 5.27 -16.41 8.61
C ILE A 96 5.61 -15.95 10.03
N GLU A 97 6.85 -15.46 10.26
CA GLU A 97 7.28 -14.93 11.57
C GLU A 97 6.36 -13.79 12.06
N PHE A 98 5.91 -12.93 11.14
CA PHE A 98 5.00 -11.83 11.46
C PHE A 98 3.62 -12.34 11.92
N PHE A 99 2.98 -13.23 11.16
CA PHE A 99 1.67 -13.75 11.54
C PHE A 99 1.72 -14.62 12.81
N ASP A 100 2.84 -15.30 13.08
CA ASP A 100 3.07 -16.01 14.34
C ASP A 100 3.20 -15.06 15.55
N SER A 101 3.56 -13.79 15.31
CA SER A 101 3.77 -12.79 16.36
C SER A 101 2.52 -12.01 16.76
N ILE A 102 1.44 -12.09 15.98
CA ILE A 102 0.19 -11.37 16.21
C ILE A 102 -0.97 -12.33 16.51
N LYS A 103 -2.10 -11.77 16.93
CA LYS A 103 -3.29 -12.54 17.33
C LYS A 103 -3.97 -13.30 16.17
N TYR A 104 -3.79 -12.86 14.93
CA TYR A 104 -4.52 -13.35 13.76
C TYR A 104 -3.64 -14.16 12.82
N THR A 105 -4.20 -15.19 12.20
CA THR A 105 -3.49 -15.99 11.20
C THR A 105 -3.51 -15.35 9.82
N GLU A 106 -2.56 -15.74 8.96
CA GLU A 106 -2.56 -15.35 7.55
C GLU A 106 -3.86 -15.79 6.84
N GLU A 107 -4.41 -16.96 7.19
CA GLU A 107 -5.67 -17.45 6.66
C GLU A 107 -6.83 -16.50 7.01
N GLN A 108 -6.96 -16.08 8.27
CA GLN A 108 -8.00 -15.15 8.70
C GLN A 108 -7.90 -13.79 7.98
N TYR A 109 -6.68 -13.28 7.83
CA TYR A 109 -6.40 -12.04 7.12
C TYR A 109 -6.81 -12.13 5.63
N ASN A 110 -6.40 -13.21 4.95
CA ASN A 110 -6.73 -13.43 3.54
C ASN A 110 -8.24 -13.66 3.34
N ASP A 111 -8.88 -14.41 4.23
CA ASP A 111 -10.32 -14.65 4.21
C ASP A 111 -11.10 -13.34 4.36
N PHE A 112 -10.65 -12.44 5.23
CA PHE A 112 -11.26 -11.12 5.40
C PHE A 112 -11.11 -10.29 4.12
N MET A 113 -9.91 -10.25 3.54
CA MET A 113 -9.62 -9.52 2.31
C MET A 113 -10.57 -9.93 1.17
N LEU A 114 -10.73 -11.24 0.95
CA LEU A 114 -11.56 -11.77 -0.12
C LEU A 114 -13.05 -11.44 0.02
N LYS A 115 -13.54 -11.31 1.27
CA LYS A 115 -14.96 -11.06 1.57
C LYS A 115 -15.32 -9.58 1.60
N ASN A 116 -14.35 -8.68 1.79
CA ASN A 116 -14.61 -7.27 2.14
C ASN A 116 -13.98 -6.23 1.20
N ILE A 117 -13.73 -6.58 -0.07
CA ILE A 117 -13.05 -5.71 -1.06
C ILE A 117 -13.62 -4.29 -1.13
N ASN A 118 -14.95 -4.15 -1.20
CA ASN A 118 -15.59 -2.83 -1.33
C ASN A 118 -15.36 -1.96 -0.08
N SER A 119 -15.55 -2.54 1.12
CA SER A 119 -15.36 -1.82 2.38
C SER A 119 -13.91 -1.41 2.61
N MET A 120 -12.95 -2.20 2.12
CA MET A 120 -11.54 -1.82 2.16
C MET A 120 -11.23 -0.62 1.27
N GLN A 121 -11.83 -0.54 0.08
CA GLN A 121 -11.66 0.62 -0.80
C GLN A 121 -12.25 1.88 -0.17
N ASP A 122 -13.44 1.79 0.43
CA ASP A 122 -14.08 2.92 1.11
C ASP A 122 -13.21 3.43 2.26
N TYR A 123 -12.59 2.53 3.03
CA TYR A 123 -11.67 2.91 4.10
C TYR A 123 -10.43 3.64 3.58
N LEU A 124 -9.77 3.15 2.53
CA LEU A 124 -8.60 3.83 1.95
C LEU A 124 -8.91 5.24 1.42
N ASN A 125 -10.13 5.46 0.90
CA ASN A 125 -10.56 6.79 0.46
C ASN A 125 -10.71 7.77 1.64
N LEU A 126 -11.02 7.27 2.83
CA LEU A 126 -11.13 8.06 4.06
C LEU A 126 -9.80 8.20 4.81
N HIS A 127 -8.85 7.31 4.55
CA HIS A 127 -7.52 7.25 5.17
C HIS A 127 -6.39 7.35 4.11
N PRO A 128 -6.21 8.52 3.49
CA PRO A 128 -5.24 8.71 2.39
C PRO A 128 -3.78 8.54 2.85
N ASP A 129 -3.50 8.71 4.14
CA ASP A 129 -2.21 8.44 4.77
C ASP A 129 -1.87 6.95 4.76
N ILE A 130 -2.81 6.09 5.17
CA ILE A 130 -2.68 4.64 5.11
C ILE A 130 -2.52 4.21 3.65
N ALA A 131 -3.34 4.75 2.74
CA ALA A 131 -3.22 4.48 1.32
C ALA A 131 -1.83 4.85 0.78
N SER A 132 -1.36 6.06 1.07
CA SER A 132 -0.06 6.56 0.65
C SER A 132 1.08 5.71 1.20
N TYR A 133 1.02 5.37 2.50
CA TYR A 133 2.01 4.53 3.15
C TYR A 133 2.05 3.13 2.54
N LEU A 134 0.92 2.51 2.21
CA LEU A 134 0.91 1.15 1.67
C LEU A 134 1.43 1.09 0.23
N VAL A 135 1.18 2.11 -0.59
CA VAL A 135 1.63 2.13 -2.00
C VAL A 135 3.03 2.71 -2.21
N SER A 136 3.61 3.39 -1.21
CA SER A 136 4.97 3.90 -1.33
C SER A 136 5.96 2.76 -1.57
N SER A 137 6.99 2.99 -2.39
CA SER A 137 8.18 2.15 -2.29
C SER A 137 8.91 2.55 -1.02
N ASN A 138 9.45 1.58 -0.30
CA ASN A 138 10.43 1.87 0.73
C ASN A 138 11.81 2.08 0.06
#